data_AF-A0A385Q1K5-F1
#
_entry.id   AF-A0A385Q1K5-F1
#
_cell.length_a   1.000
_cell.length_b   1.000
_cell.length_c   1.000
_cell.angle_alpha   90.00
_cell.angle_beta   90.00
_cell.angle_gamma   90.00
#
_symmetry.space_group_name_H-M   'P 1'
#
loop_
_entity.id
_entity.type
_entity.pdbx_description
1 polymer ?
#
loop_
_entity_poly.entity_id
_entity_poly.type
_entity_poly.pdbx_seq_one_letter_code
_entity_poly.pdbx_strand_id
1 'polypeptide(L)'
;MELLEQCKKWNDDGEYESVVDALEILPENARSPELDSELARAYNNLGEPGEYKLFLQALELLKPLEEYFRGNHKYYFRIAYSYYYLDEDGLALHYFKKALDSKPGDADTVNMMTSCTDLISDSNLRIKMSDRVYSMWEEVEKEVKKLDKKDKNFYSNTADKIAAGIKKVYPKTYPKIFLQERILECDIADDKSDVFMLQYIKNVMPDSLRELFDVVIGISAKHSIGDIISYEGEDYDITGLRFFISDDRQIVIYSDEFDMPIEVIEKIFIDIFGEIDLMANDVAFDIADESDFTETSDDTCNIVRGFDNKEEFLRECVDYKGLRDRAWSKGLRLGIDAKSYLKMYSGYQLQSIDEEEVREDIYTGTTCLPSLVSEYISSGLFDKMPIMDDLYRNGVAAGFFCFDIGRDKYSKDSMEYEFDIMNLRNQLMEYIMKKLREKGRIHDIAFLEGATGKRYGYLDFLIFGSFMDIMNAAYDFFKMNEVLFAGYKTFRKISKIIMFVEE
;
A
#
# COMPACT_ATOMS: atom_id res chain seq x y z
N MET A 1 -30.63 34.74 -16.77
CA MET A 1 -30.49 33.35 -16.32
C MET A 1 -29.40 33.36 -15.28
N GLU A 2 -29.62 32.78 -14.10
CA GLU A 2 -28.52 32.65 -13.13
C GLU A 2 -27.41 31.77 -13.72
N LEU A 3 -26.16 32.07 -13.39
CA LEU A 3 -24.99 31.42 -13.98
C LEU A 3 -25.07 29.88 -13.91
N LEU A 4 -25.51 29.35 -12.76
CA LEU A 4 -25.70 27.91 -12.56
C LEU A 4 -26.67 27.28 -13.58
N GLU A 5 -27.80 27.93 -13.83
CA GLU A 5 -28.79 27.43 -14.80
C GLU A 5 -28.25 27.49 -16.24
N GLN A 6 -27.43 28.50 -16.54
CA GLN A 6 -26.74 28.59 -17.83
C GLN A 6 -25.70 27.47 -17.99
N CYS A 7 -24.91 27.17 -16.96
CA CYS A 7 -23.94 26.06 -16.99
C CYS A 7 -24.61 24.70 -17.13
N LYS A 8 -25.73 24.46 -16.42
CA LYS A 8 -26.52 23.22 -16.59
C LYS A 8 -27.00 23.06 -18.02
N LYS A 9 -27.52 24.14 -18.62
CA LYS A 9 -27.97 24.14 -20.01
C LYS A 9 -26.83 23.82 -20.98
N TRP A 10 -25.69 24.48 -20.85
CA TRP A 10 -24.50 24.20 -21.66
C TRP A 10 -24.06 22.75 -21.55
N ASN A 11 -23.99 22.20 -20.34
CA ASN A 11 -23.68 20.79 -20.12
C ASN A 11 -24.72 19.83 -20.73
N ASP A 12 -26.00 20.20 -20.79
CA ASP A 12 -27.06 19.39 -21.41
C ASP A 12 -27.03 19.48 -22.94
N ASP A 13 -26.63 20.64 -23.49
CA ASP A 13 -26.49 20.90 -24.93
C ASP A 13 -25.13 20.40 -25.48
N GLY A 14 -24.23 19.91 -24.63
CA GLY A 14 -22.89 19.43 -25.00
C GLY A 14 -21.86 20.55 -25.21
N GLU A 15 -22.16 21.77 -24.79
CA GLU A 15 -21.29 22.95 -24.87
C GLU A 15 -20.33 23.01 -23.65
N TYR A 16 -19.57 21.95 -23.41
CA TYR A 16 -18.76 21.79 -22.20
C TYR A 16 -17.67 22.85 -22.05
N GLU A 17 -17.03 23.27 -23.14
CA GLU A 17 -16.00 24.33 -23.11
C GLU A 17 -16.58 25.65 -22.61
N SER A 18 -17.85 25.95 -22.89
CA SER A 18 -18.51 27.17 -22.40
C SER A 18 -18.68 27.17 -20.88
N VAL A 19 -18.85 25.98 -20.28
CA VAL A 19 -18.90 25.84 -18.81
C VAL A 19 -17.52 26.09 -18.22
N VAL A 20 -16.47 25.51 -18.81
CA VAL A 20 -15.08 25.69 -18.35
C VAL A 20 -14.67 27.16 -18.44
N ASP A 21 -14.86 27.78 -19.60
CA ASP A 21 -14.53 29.19 -19.85
C ASP A 21 -15.24 30.12 -18.85
N ALA A 22 -16.50 29.83 -18.51
CA ALA A 22 -17.26 30.66 -17.59
C ALA A 22 -16.84 30.48 -16.12
N LEU A 23 -16.45 29.28 -15.70
CA LEU A 23 -16.22 28.95 -14.28
C LEU A 23 -14.75 28.98 -13.86
N GLU A 24 -13.80 28.73 -14.74
CA GLU A 24 -12.36 28.85 -14.42
C GLU A 24 -11.93 30.31 -14.20
N ILE A 25 -12.64 31.29 -14.78
CA ILE A 25 -12.37 32.72 -14.55
C ILE A 25 -12.74 33.14 -13.12
N LEU A 26 -13.63 32.40 -12.46
CA LEU A 26 -14.03 32.68 -11.09
C LEU A 26 -12.99 32.13 -10.11
N PRO A 27 -12.64 32.86 -9.03
CA PRO A 27 -11.84 32.30 -7.96
C PRO A 27 -12.62 31.18 -7.25
N GLU A 28 -11.92 30.21 -6.67
CA GLU A 28 -12.53 29.02 -6.05
C GLU A 28 -13.57 29.38 -4.99
N ASN A 29 -13.28 30.39 -4.16
CA ASN A 29 -14.18 30.87 -3.11
C ASN A 29 -15.45 31.59 -3.62
N ALA A 30 -15.53 31.87 -4.93
CA ALA A 30 -16.72 32.42 -5.57
C ALA A 30 -17.60 31.37 -6.25
N ARG A 31 -17.16 30.11 -6.32
CA ARG A 31 -17.96 28.99 -6.85
C ARG A 31 -18.72 28.32 -5.71
N SER A 32 -20.00 28.00 -5.97
CA SER A 32 -20.79 27.16 -5.07
C SER A 32 -20.49 25.68 -5.35
N PRO A 33 -20.80 24.76 -4.42
CA PRO A 33 -20.69 23.32 -4.66
C PRO A 33 -21.39 22.85 -5.95
N GLU A 34 -22.52 23.46 -6.32
CA GLU A 34 -23.22 23.14 -7.57
C GLU A 34 -22.46 23.61 -8.81
N LEU A 35 -21.83 24.79 -8.77
CA LEU A 35 -21.00 25.27 -9.86
C LEU A 35 -19.76 24.39 -10.03
N ASP A 36 -19.11 24.01 -8.93
CA ASP A 36 -17.99 23.06 -8.97
C ASP A 36 -18.42 21.68 -9.50
N SER A 37 -19.62 21.21 -9.14
CA SER A 37 -20.16 19.96 -9.68
C SER A 37 -20.47 20.02 -11.18
N GLU A 38 -20.95 21.16 -11.70
CA GLU A 38 -21.16 21.36 -13.15
C GLU A 38 -19.85 21.56 -13.90
N LEU A 39 -18.84 22.21 -13.31
CA LEU A 39 -17.48 22.29 -13.86
C LEU A 39 -16.84 20.90 -13.96
N ALA A 40 -16.95 20.10 -12.90
CA ALA A 40 -16.48 18.72 -12.90
C ALA A 40 -17.19 17.86 -13.95
N ARG A 41 -18.50 18.07 -14.17
CA ARG A 41 -19.22 17.43 -15.28
C ARG A 41 -18.63 17.82 -16.64
N ALA A 42 -18.31 19.09 -16.85
CA ALA A 42 -17.71 19.54 -18.11
C ALA A 42 -16.33 18.89 -18.32
N TYR A 43 -15.47 18.88 -17.30
CA TYR A 43 -14.19 18.18 -17.36
C TYR A 43 -14.32 16.69 -17.67
N ASN A 44 -15.27 15.99 -17.03
CA ASN A 44 -15.50 14.57 -17.30
C ASN A 44 -15.92 14.31 -18.75
N ASN A 45 -16.69 15.20 -19.38
CA ASN A 45 -17.13 15.02 -20.77
C ASN A 45 -16.10 15.49 -21.81
N LEU A 46 -15.19 16.40 -21.43
CA LEU A 46 -14.06 16.82 -22.25
C LEU A 46 -12.85 15.87 -22.13
N GLY A 47 -12.79 15.07 -21.06
CA GLY A 47 -11.73 14.10 -20.84
C GLY A 47 -11.80 12.95 -21.84
N GLU A 48 -10.65 12.63 -22.44
CA GLU A 48 -10.51 11.50 -23.36
C GLU A 48 -9.97 10.26 -22.64
N PRO A 49 -10.42 9.04 -23.00
CA PRO A 49 -9.95 7.82 -22.37
C PRO A 49 -8.42 7.70 -22.41
N GLY A 50 -7.83 7.61 -21.21
CA GLY A 50 -6.40 7.49 -21.03
C GLY A 50 -5.62 8.79 -20.94
N GLU A 51 -6.31 9.94 -20.96
CA GLU A 51 -5.78 11.24 -20.53
C GLU A 51 -6.28 11.59 -19.13
N TYR A 52 -5.40 11.61 -18.13
CA TYR A 52 -5.84 11.71 -16.73
C TYR A 52 -6.09 13.14 -16.23
N LYS A 53 -5.62 14.17 -16.93
CA LYS A 53 -5.60 15.55 -16.40
C LYS A 53 -7.00 16.06 -16.04
N LEU A 54 -7.94 16.00 -16.98
CA LEU A 54 -9.28 16.54 -16.77
C LEU A 54 -10.07 15.72 -15.73
N PHE A 55 -9.90 14.40 -15.70
CA PHE A 55 -10.51 13.56 -14.67
C PHE A 55 -9.96 13.83 -13.26
N LEU A 56 -8.64 14.10 -13.14
CA LEU A 56 -8.03 14.54 -11.88
C LEU A 56 -8.60 15.89 -11.42
N GLN A 57 -8.74 16.86 -12.33
CA GLN A 57 -9.34 18.17 -12.02
C GLN A 57 -10.81 18.04 -11.61
N ALA A 58 -11.59 17.18 -12.29
CA ALA A 58 -12.97 16.87 -11.89
C ALA A 58 -13.02 16.26 -10.48
N LEU A 59 -12.12 15.34 -10.18
CA LEU A 59 -12.06 14.66 -8.90
C LEU A 59 -11.65 15.59 -7.75
N GLU A 60 -10.72 16.51 -8.00
CA GLU A 60 -10.31 17.56 -7.04
C GLU A 60 -11.48 18.45 -6.63
N LEU A 61 -12.34 18.83 -7.59
CA LEU A 61 -13.56 19.59 -7.32
C LEU A 61 -14.62 18.77 -6.58
N LEU A 62 -14.78 17.47 -6.90
CA LEU A 62 -15.86 16.65 -6.36
C LEU A 62 -15.55 16.12 -4.95
N LYS A 63 -14.31 15.68 -4.67
CA LYS A 63 -13.93 15.03 -3.40
C LYS A 63 -14.39 15.78 -2.14
N PRO A 64 -14.19 17.10 -2.01
CA PRO A 64 -14.59 17.84 -0.80
C PRO A 64 -16.11 17.94 -0.62
N LEU A 65 -16.90 17.63 -1.66
CA LEU A 65 -18.34 17.90 -1.71
C LEU A 65 -19.20 16.67 -1.36
N GLU A 66 -18.58 15.55 -0.94
CA GLU A 66 -19.31 14.30 -0.68
C GLU A 66 -20.39 14.47 0.40
N GLU A 67 -20.08 15.19 1.47
CA GLU A 67 -21.05 15.46 2.54
C GLU A 67 -22.21 16.34 2.06
N TYR A 68 -21.89 17.37 1.27
CA TYR A 68 -22.88 18.30 0.71
C TYR A 68 -23.86 17.59 -0.22
N PHE A 69 -23.36 16.66 -1.04
CA PHE A 69 -24.15 15.92 -2.02
C PHE A 69 -24.57 14.52 -1.56
N ARG A 70 -24.59 14.25 -0.26
CA ARG A 70 -24.95 12.93 0.28
C ARG A 70 -26.31 12.46 -0.28
N GLY A 71 -26.31 11.30 -0.94
CA GLY A 71 -27.51 10.69 -1.53
C GLY A 71 -27.88 11.23 -2.92
N ASN A 72 -27.03 12.06 -3.54
CA ASN A 72 -27.25 12.57 -4.88
C ASN A 72 -26.66 11.63 -5.93
N HIS A 73 -27.54 10.99 -6.71
CA HIS A 73 -27.14 10.08 -7.79
C HIS A 73 -26.19 10.71 -8.81
N LYS A 74 -26.47 11.93 -9.30
CA LYS A 74 -25.64 12.58 -10.34
C LYS A 74 -24.24 12.88 -9.82
N TYR A 75 -24.13 13.34 -8.56
CA TYR A 75 -22.84 13.56 -7.92
C TYR A 75 -22.03 12.26 -7.83
N TYR A 76 -22.63 11.19 -7.29
CA TYR A 76 -21.94 9.90 -7.16
C TYR A 76 -21.56 9.30 -8.52
N PHE A 77 -22.41 9.47 -9.54
CA PHE A 77 -22.07 9.05 -10.89
C PHE A 77 -20.89 9.86 -11.45
N ARG A 78 -20.85 11.18 -11.28
CA ARG A 78 -19.76 12.04 -11.76
C ARG A 78 -18.42 11.67 -11.12
N ILE A 79 -18.38 11.46 -9.80
CA ILE A 79 -17.14 11.09 -9.11
C ILE A 79 -16.69 9.67 -9.49
N ALA A 80 -17.63 8.73 -9.62
CA ALA A 80 -17.33 7.38 -10.08
C ALA A 80 -16.78 7.36 -11.52
N TYR A 81 -17.36 8.18 -12.40
CA TYR A 81 -16.91 8.36 -13.77
C TYR A 81 -15.48 8.89 -13.83
N SER A 82 -15.13 9.87 -12.98
CA SER A 82 -13.75 10.36 -12.89
C SER A 82 -12.80 9.23 -12.47
N TYR A 83 -13.12 8.44 -11.43
CA TYR A 83 -12.28 7.30 -11.04
C TYR A 83 -12.16 6.23 -12.13
N TYR A 84 -13.24 5.93 -12.84
CA TYR A 84 -13.24 4.93 -13.92
C TYR A 84 -12.22 5.27 -15.01
N TYR A 85 -12.18 6.52 -15.48
CA TYR A 85 -11.21 6.94 -16.50
C TYR A 85 -9.80 7.23 -15.95
N LEU A 86 -9.64 7.21 -14.63
CA LEU A 86 -8.33 7.20 -13.98
C LEU A 86 -7.79 5.77 -13.79
N ASP A 87 -8.48 4.76 -14.33
CA ASP A 87 -8.17 3.33 -14.14
C ASP A 87 -8.19 2.92 -12.65
N GLU A 88 -9.01 3.60 -11.83
CA GLU A 88 -9.19 3.37 -10.39
C GLU A 88 -10.50 2.60 -10.14
N ASP A 89 -10.65 1.44 -10.79
CA ASP A 89 -11.91 0.70 -10.90
C ASP A 89 -12.54 0.32 -9.56
N GLY A 90 -11.72 0.04 -8.54
CA GLY A 90 -12.19 -0.24 -7.18
C GLY A 90 -12.93 0.95 -6.55
N LEU A 91 -12.33 2.13 -6.64
CA LEU A 91 -12.93 3.38 -6.17
C LEU A 91 -14.13 3.79 -7.05
N ALA A 92 -14.03 3.60 -8.36
CA ALA A 92 -15.14 3.85 -9.29
C ALA A 92 -16.35 2.99 -8.90
N LEU A 93 -16.16 1.69 -8.69
CA LEU A 93 -17.20 0.75 -8.31
C LEU A 93 -17.86 1.11 -6.97
N HIS A 94 -17.08 1.55 -5.98
CA HIS A 94 -17.60 2.06 -4.70
C HIS A 94 -18.58 3.22 -4.91
N TYR A 95 -18.21 4.21 -5.72
CA TYR A 95 -19.05 5.38 -5.96
C TYR A 95 -20.23 5.08 -6.90
N PHE A 96 -20.06 4.21 -7.90
CA PHE A 96 -21.19 3.75 -8.71
C PHE A 96 -22.22 2.99 -7.87
N LYS A 97 -21.79 2.20 -6.87
CA LYS A 97 -22.71 1.58 -5.91
C LYS A 97 -23.54 2.62 -5.16
N LYS A 98 -22.91 3.70 -4.66
CA LYS A 98 -23.62 4.83 -4.02
C LYS A 98 -24.58 5.53 -5.00
N ALA A 99 -24.19 5.67 -6.26
CA ALA A 99 -25.05 6.22 -7.32
C ALA A 99 -26.28 5.34 -7.56
N LEU A 100 -26.10 4.02 -7.60
CA LEU A 100 -27.18 3.04 -7.79
C LEU A 100 -28.13 3.02 -6.59
N ASP A 101 -27.61 3.13 -5.36
CA ASP A 101 -28.45 3.21 -4.15
C ASP A 101 -29.31 4.48 -4.13
N SER A 102 -28.78 5.57 -4.69
CA SER A 102 -29.50 6.84 -4.83
C SER A 102 -30.55 6.82 -5.95
N LYS A 103 -30.39 5.93 -6.95
CA LYS A 103 -31.34 5.74 -8.07
C LYS A 103 -31.36 4.27 -8.50
N PRO A 104 -32.12 3.41 -7.80
CA PRO A 104 -32.15 1.98 -8.12
C PRO A 104 -32.66 1.70 -9.54
N GLY A 105 -32.01 0.76 -10.23
CA GLY A 105 -32.37 0.36 -11.59
C GLY A 105 -31.86 1.29 -12.70
N ASP A 106 -30.97 2.24 -12.39
CA ASP A 106 -30.31 3.06 -13.40
C ASP A 106 -29.38 2.20 -14.28
N ALA A 107 -29.77 2.03 -15.55
CA ALA A 107 -29.10 1.12 -16.49
C ALA A 107 -27.65 1.53 -16.77
N ASP A 108 -27.37 2.83 -16.89
CA ASP A 108 -26.03 3.34 -17.15
C ASP A 108 -25.10 3.03 -15.98
N THR A 109 -25.56 3.25 -14.73
CA THR A 109 -24.81 2.89 -13.53
C THR A 109 -24.52 1.39 -13.47
N VAL A 110 -25.51 0.54 -13.75
CA VAL A 110 -25.32 -0.93 -13.75
C VAL A 110 -24.30 -1.37 -14.81
N ASN A 111 -24.34 -0.79 -16.01
CA ASN A 111 -23.37 -1.07 -17.08
C ASN A 111 -21.95 -0.66 -16.69
N MET A 112 -21.80 0.51 -16.05
CA MET A 112 -20.50 0.98 -15.56
C MET A 112 -19.95 0.09 -14.44
N MET A 113 -20.79 -0.31 -13.48
CA MET A 113 -20.39 -1.25 -12.42
C MET A 113 -19.96 -2.61 -12.97
N THR A 114 -20.64 -3.11 -14.00
CA THR A 114 -20.28 -4.35 -14.69
C THR A 114 -18.89 -4.22 -15.32
N SER A 115 -18.64 -3.10 -16.00
CA SER A 115 -17.35 -2.81 -16.63
C SER A 115 -16.22 -2.71 -15.59
N CYS A 116 -16.45 -2.04 -14.45
CA CYS A 116 -15.47 -1.99 -13.36
C CYS A 116 -15.15 -3.38 -12.82
N THR A 117 -16.18 -4.22 -12.62
CA THR A 117 -15.99 -5.61 -12.15
C THR A 117 -15.15 -6.43 -13.13
N ASP A 118 -15.37 -6.28 -14.43
CA ASP A 118 -14.60 -7.00 -15.46
C ASP A 118 -13.14 -6.53 -15.47
N LEU A 119 -12.88 -5.21 -15.43
CA LEU A 119 -11.53 -4.66 -15.37
C LEU A 119 -10.77 -5.08 -14.10
N ILE A 120 -11.44 -5.04 -12.95
CA ILE A 120 -10.90 -5.54 -11.68
C ILE A 120 -10.49 -7.00 -11.82
N SER A 121 -11.33 -7.84 -12.46
CA SER A 121 -11.09 -9.27 -12.58
C SER A 121 -9.92 -9.58 -13.50
N ASP A 122 -9.82 -8.87 -14.62
CA ASP A 122 -8.74 -9.06 -15.61
C ASP A 122 -7.37 -8.67 -15.05
N SER A 123 -7.29 -7.62 -14.22
CA SER A 123 -6.07 -7.13 -13.55
C SER A 123 -4.86 -6.88 -14.48
N ASN A 124 -5.07 -6.88 -15.80
CA ASN A 124 -4.05 -6.55 -16.79
C ASN A 124 -3.97 -5.02 -16.93
N LEU A 125 -3.33 -4.40 -15.95
CA LEU A 125 -3.24 -2.96 -15.82
C LEU A 125 -2.64 -2.30 -17.07
N ARG A 126 -3.28 -1.22 -17.53
CA ARG A 126 -2.87 -0.45 -18.71
C ARG A 126 -1.45 0.10 -18.56
N ILE A 127 -1.16 0.67 -17.39
CA ILE A 127 0.16 1.22 -17.04
C ILE A 127 0.73 0.38 -15.89
N LYS A 128 1.75 -0.42 -16.19
CA LYS A 128 2.37 -1.31 -15.19
C LYS A 128 3.47 -0.59 -14.44
N MET A 129 3.72 -0.99 -13.20
CA MET A 129 4.83 -0.46 -12.41
C MET A 129 6.17 -0.67 -13.14
N SER A 130 6.38 -1.88 -13.67
CA SER A 130 7.57 -2.23 -14.44
C SER A 130 7.84 -1.27 -15.60
N ASP A 131 6.84 -0.97 -16.43
CA ASP A 131 6.98 -0.10 -17.60
C ASP A 131 7.46 1.31 -17.17
N ARG A 132 6.90 1.85 -16.09
CA ARG A 132 7.31 3.15 -15.53
C ARG A 132 8.73 3.12 -14.97
N VAL A 133 9.05 2.10 -14.18
CA VAL A 133 10.34 1.99 -13.46
C VAL A 133 11.50 1.72 -14.42
N TYR A 134 11.35 0.80 -15.38
CA TYR A 134 12.40 0.56 -16.39
C TYR A 134 12.64 1.81 -17.24
N SER A 135 11.57 2.47 -17.72
CA SER A 135 11.69 3.71 -18.50
C SER A 135 12.40 4.81 -17.70
N MET A 136 12.04 4.97 -16.42
CA MET A 136 12.69 5.92 -15.53
C MET A 136 14.18 5.62 -15.35
N TRP A 137 14.55 4.35 -15.09
CA TRP A 137 15.96 4.01 -14.90
C TRP A 137 16.80 4.21 -16.16
N GLU A 138 16.24 3.91 -17.34
CA GLU A 138 16.89 4.22 -18.61
C GLU A 138 17.11 5.72 -18.80
N GLU A 139 16.13 6.56 -18.45
CA GLU A 139 16.25 8.02 -18.49
C GLU A 139 17.35 8.51 -17.53
N VAL A 140 17.33 8.06 -16.27
CA VAL A 140 18.33 8.43 -15.27
C VAL A 140 19.73 8.01 -15.71
N GLU A 141 19.91 6.79 -16.22
CA GLU A 141 21.20 6.30 -16.68
C GLU A 141 21.73 7.13 -17.87
N LYS A 142 20.85 7.48 -18.82
CA LYS A 142 21.19 8.36 -19.96
C LYS A 142 21.62 9.75 -19.49
N GLU A 143 20.94 10.32 -18.50
CA GLU A 143 21.27 11.63 -17.93
C GLU A 143 22.61 11.59 -17.16
N VAL A 144 22.84 10.57 -16.33
CA VAL A 144 24.10 10.41 -15.58
C VAL A 144 25.29 10.20 -16.52
N LYS A 145 25.12 9.46 -17.63
CA LYS A 145 26.17 9.28 -18.65
C LYS A 145 26.62 10.58 -19.33
N LYS A 146 25.79 11.63 -19.32
CA LYS A 146 26.15 12.96 -19.86
C LYS A 146 26.99 13.79 -18.91
N LEU A 147 27.06 13.43 -17.63
CA LEU A 147 27.82 14.17 -16.62
C LEU A 147 29.33 13.92 -16.78
N ASP A 148 30.14 14.96 -16.59
CA ASP A 148 31.60 14.81 -16.55
C ASP A 148 32.01 14.21 -15.20
N LYS A 149 32.61 13.01 -15.23
CA LYS A 149 33.12 12.32 -14.04
C LYS A 149 34.23 13.10 -13.32
N LYS A 150 34.85 14.08 -13.97
CA LYS A 150 35.89 14.94 -13.37
C LYS A 150 35.29 16.18 -12.68
N ASP A 151 33.99 16.44 -12.86
CA ASP A 151 33.32 17.52 -12.16
C ASP A 151 33.25 17.21 -10.65
N LYS A 152 33.59 18.20 -9.83
CA LYS A 152 33.48 18.13 -8.37
C LYS A 152 32.05 17.84 -7.89
N ASN A 153 31.05 18.22 -8.69
CA ASN A 153 29.63 18.03 -8.40
C ASN A 153 29.06 16.74 -9.01
N PHE A 154 29.89 15.89 -9.63
CA PHE A 154 29.43 14.67 -10.31
C PHE A 154 28.53 13.81 -9.41
N TYR A 155 28.95 13.54 -8.17
CA TYR A 155 28.18 12.71 -7.24
C TYR A 155 26.88 13.38 -6.77
N SER A 156 26.91 14.68 -6.48
CA SER A 156 25.68 15.43 -6.10
C SER A 156 24.67 15.41 -7.23
N ASN A 157 25.10 15.76 -8.44
CA ASN A 157 24.24 15.76 -9.63
C ASN A 157 23.70 14.35 -9.91
N THR A 158 24.52 13.31 -9.71
CA THR A 158 24.08 11.91 -9.86
C THR A 158 23.00 11.55 -8.84
N ALA A 159 23.21 11.88 -7.57
CA ALA A 159 22.25 11.64 -6.50
C ALA A 159 20.91 12.34 -6.77
N ASP A 160 20.94 13.60 -7.20
CA ASP A 160 19.75 14.38 -7.54
C ASP A 160 18.94 13.74 -8.67
N LYS A 161 19.63 13.20 -9.70
CA LYS A 161 18.97 12.48 -10.81
C LYS A 161 18.32 11.18 -10.35
N ILE A 162 19.00 10.41 -9.49
CA ILE A 162 18.46 9.17 -8.92
C ILE A 162 17.24 9.49 -8.03
N ALA A 163 17.37 10.44 -7.12
CA ALA A 163 16.29 10.88 -6.24
C ALA A 163 15.06 11.36 -7.02
N ALA A 164 15.26 12.22 -8.01
CA ALA A 164 14.18 12.72 -8.87
C ALA A 164 13.51 11.60 -9.68
N GLY A 165 14.30 10.63 -10.17
CA GLY A 165 13.78 9.46 -10.87
C GLY A 165 12.87 8.60 -9.97
N ILE A 166 13.34 8.27 -8.76
CA ILE A 166 12.56 7.51 -7.77
C ILE A 166 11.27 8.27 -7.42
N LYS A 167 11.37 9.57 -7.10
CA LYS A 167 10.20 10.40 -6.78
C LYS A 167 9.17 10.47 -7.91
N LYS A 168 9.63 10.47 -9.17
CA LYS A 168 8.76 10.50 -10.35
C LYS A 168 7.87 9.25 -10.47
N VAL A 169 8.41 8.07 -10.17
CA VAL A 169 7.66 6.80 -10.27
C VAL A 169 6.95 6.41 -8.97
N TYR A 170 7.43 6.92 -7.84
CA TYR A 170 6.85 6.68 -6.53
C TYR A 170 6.78 7.99 -5.71
N PRO A 171 5.76 8.84 -5.91
CA PRO A 171 5.68 10.15 -5.28
C PRO A 171 5.47 10.14 -3.76
N LYS A 172 5.21 8.98 -3.14
CA LYS A 172 5.04 8.87 -1.68
C LYS A 172 6.36 8.98 -0.91
N THR A 173 7.48 8.55 -1.48
CA THR A 173 8.80 8.62 -0.81
C THR A 173 9.51 9.96 -1.07
N TYR A 174 10.27 10.46 -0.12
CA TYR A 174 11.17 11.61 -0.15
C TYR A 174 12.63 11.16 0.09
N PRO A 175 13.37 10.85 -0.99
CA PRO A 175 14.76 10.44 -0.88
C PRO A 175 15.66 11.42 -0.13
N LYS A 176 16.35 10.94 0.92
CA LYS A 176 17.39 11.66 1.65
C LYS A 176 18.76 11.26 1.13
N ILE A 177 19.61 12.23 0.82
CA ILE A 177 20.91 12.01 0.18
C ILE A 177 22.05 12.18 1.18
N PHE A 178 22.88 11.15 1.31
CA PHE A 178 24.09 11.12 2.12
C PHE A 178 25.31 10.98 1.19
N LEU A 179 25.87 12.13 0.78
CA LEU A 179 26.89 12.18 -0.29
C LEU A 179 28.23 11.53 0.09
N GLN A 180 28.63 11.56 1.38
CA GLN A 180 29.92 11.01 1.80
C GLN A 180 29.90 9.48 1.74
N GLU A 181 28.80 8.90 2.20
CA GLU A 181 28.51 7.47 2.24
C GLU A 181 28.05 6.95 0.88
N ARG A 182 27.62 7.85 -0.01
CA ARG A 182 26.96 7.55 -1.29
C ARG A 182 25.71 6.70 -1.09
N ILE A 183 24.90 7.10 -0.11
CA ILE A 183 23.64 6.46 0.25
C ILE A 183 22.49 7.39 -0.09
N LEU A 184 21.40 6.81 -0.56
CA LEU A 184 20.11 7.47 -0.76
C LEU A 184 19.05 6.68 0.00
N GLU A 185 18.53 7.24 1.08
CA GLU A 185 17.48 6.62 1.89
C GLU A 185 16.11 7.03 1.38
N CYS A 186 15.29 6.06 1.03
CA CYS A 186 13.88 6.25 0.68
C CYS A 186 13.03 5.91 1.92
N ASP A 187 12.43 6.91 2.52
CA ASP A 187 11.44 6.77 3.58
C ASP A 187 10.20 5.96 3.13
N ILE A 188 9.52 5.40 4.12
CA ILE A 188 8.30 4.61 3.96
C ILE A 188 7.12 5.46 4.46
N ALA A 189 6.02 5.48 3.71
CA ALA A 189 4.90 6.36 4.04
C ALA A 189 3.92 5.69 5.00
N ASP A 190 3.44 4.50 4.66
CA ASP A 190 2.26 3.91 5.29
C ASP A 190 2.51 2.46 5.74
N ASP A 191 2.64 1.53 4.79
CA ASP A 191 2.48 0.09 5.03
C ASP A 191 3.63 -0.72 4.41
N LYS A 192 3.74 -2.01 4.76
CA LYS A 192 4.71 -2.93 4.17
C LYS A 192 4.59 -3.04 2.63
N SER A 193 3.44 -2.74 2.05
CA SER A 193 3.26 -2.58 0.60
C SER A 193 4.18 -1.52 -0.02
N ASP A 194 4.49 -0.43 0.68
CA ASP A 194 5.48 0.57 0.26
C ASP A 194 6.87 -0.03 0.16
N VAL A 195 7.23 -0.88 1.12
CA VAL A 195 8.52 -1.59 1.13
C VAL A 195 8.62 -2.52 -0.08
N PHE A 196 7.52 -3.20 -0.47
CA PHE A 196 7.49 -4.00 -1.70
C PHE A 196 7.72 -3.14 -2.95
N MET A 197 7.04 -1.99 -3.06
CA MET A 197 7.15 -1.06 -4.19
C MET A 197 8.57 -0.47 -4.31
N LEU A 198 9.12 0.04 -3.20
CA LEU A 198 10.46 0.61 -3.14
C LEU A 198 11.55 -0.45 -3.37
N GLN A 199 11.39 -1.65 -2.81
CA GLN A 199 12.30 -2.75 -3.03
C GLN A 199 12.29 -3.21 -4.50
N TYR A 200 11.14 -3.20 -5.18
CA TYR A 200 11.07 -3.45 -6.62
C TYR A 200 11.91 -2.41 -7.39
N ILE A 201 11.72 -1.11 -7.12
CA ILE A 201 12.47 -0.02 -7.75
C ILE A 201 13.98 -0.21 -7.56
N LYS A 202 14.43 -0.54 -6.34
CA LYS A 202 15.83 -0.86 -6.02
C LYS A 202 16.34 -2.09 -6.80
N ASN A 203 15.53 -3.16 -6.85
CA ASN A 203 15.91 -4.44 -7.47
C ASN A 203 16.11 -4.37 -8.98
N VAL A 204 15.49 -3.40 -9.67
CA VAL A 204 15.65 -3.22 -11.12
C VAL A 204 16.56 -2.04 -11.50
N MET A 205 17.15 -1.36 -10.52
CA MET A 205 18.16 -0.31 -10.75
C MET A 205 19.35 -0.84 -11.58
N PRO A 206 19.82 -0.14 -12.62
CA PRO A 206 20.98 -0.56 -13.39
C PRO A 206 22.26 -0.64 -12.56
N ASP A 207 23.10 -1.65 -12.80
CA ASP A 207 24.37 -1.85 -12.07
C ASP A 207 25.30 -0.64 -12.17
N SER A 208 25.30 0.04 -13.33
CA SER A 208 26.06 1.27 -13.56
C SER A 208 25.71 2.41 -12.60
N LEU A 209 24.48 2.45 -12.08
CA LEU A 209 24.04 3.40 -11.07
C LEU A 209 24.28 2.87 -9.65
N ARG A 210 24.09 1.55 -9.43
CA ARG A 210 24.36 0.90 -8.13
C ARG A 210 25.81 1.03 -7.68
N GLU A 211 26.75 1.03 -8.63
CA GLU A 211 28.17 1.27 -8.35
C GLU A 211 28.46 2.70 -7.85
N LEU A 212 27.55 3.64 -8.15
CA LEU A 212 27.69 5.05 -7.78
C LEU A 212 27.02 5.37 -6.44
N PHE A 213 25.82 4.85 -6.20
CA PHE A 213 25.03 5.07 -4.99
C PHE A 213 24.30 3.79 -4.56
N ASP A 214 24.25 3.54 -3.25
CA ASP A 214 23.34 2.54 -2.67
C ASP A 214 22.00 3.20 -2.32
N VAL A 215 20.92 2.55 -2.71
CA VAL A 215 19.56 2.97 -2.38
C VAL A 215 19.10 2.15 -1.19
N VAL A 216 18.88 2.78 -0.04
CA VAL A 216 18.41 2.13 1.19
C VAL A 216 16.90 2.37 1.32
N ILE A 217 16.15 1.32 1.68
CA ILE A 217 14.70 1.41 1.88
C ILE A 217 14.44 1.48 3.37
N GLY A 218 13.72 2.52 3.78
CA GLY A 218 13.54 2.94 5.15
C GLY A 218 14.62 3.92 5.62
N ILE A 219 14.26 4.83 6.53
CA ILE A 219 15.22 5.66 7.26
C ILE A 219 16.03 4.77 8.22
N SER A 220 17.36 4.91 8.20
CA SER A 220 18.24 4.14 9.09
C SER A 220 18.28 4.70 10.50
N ALA A 221 18.48 3.82 11.48
CA ALA A 221 18.79 4.22 12.85
C ALA A 221 20.06 5.10 12.89
N LYS A 222 20.02 6.17 13.67
CA LYS A 222 21.17 7.04 13.93
C LYS A 222 22.12 6.40 14.92
N HIS A 223 23.42 6.60 14.70
CA HIS A 223 24.45 6.19 15.67
C HIS A 223 24.40 6.98 16.98
N SER A 224 23.92 8.23 16.93
CA SER A 224 23.82 9.11 18.08
C SER A 224 22.63 10.05 17.92
N ILE A 225 21.93 10.30 19.02
CA ILE A 225 20.77 11.18 19.08
C ILE A 225 21.11 12.35 19.99
N GLY A 226 20.77 13.55 19.54
CA GLY A 226 20.95 14.77 20.32
C GLY A 226 19.90 14.89 21.42
N ASP A 227 20.19 15.69 22.44
CA ASP A 227 19.25 15.97 23.53
C ASP A 227 18.04 16.81 23.08
N ILE A 228 18.12 17.46 21.91
CA ILE A 228 17.08 18.34 21.36
C ILE A 228 16.61 17.83 20.00
N ILE A 229 15.29 17.79 19.80
CA ILE A 229 14.64 17.50 18.53
C ILE A 229 13.88 18.74 18.06
N SER A 230 14.21 19.24 16.86
CA SER A 230 13.48 20.35 16.25
C SER A 230 12.31 19.84 15.39
N TYR A 231 11.14 20.44 15.58
CA TYR A 231 9.91 20.18 14.81
C TYR A 231 9.08 21.46 14.70
N GLU A 232 8.57 21.76 13.49
CA GLU A 232 7.80 22.99 13.18
C GLU A 232 8.38 24.34 13.66
N GLY A 233 9.71 24.41 13.84
CA GLY A 233 10.40 25.63 14.30
C GLY A 233 10.51 25.76 15.82
N GLU A 234 10.06 24.75 16.56
CA GLU A 234 10.25 24.60 18.01
C GLU A 234 11.27 23.51 18.31
N ASP A 235 11.93 23.63 19.47
CA ASP A 235 12.97 22.72 19.96
C ASP A 235 12.46 22.01 21.22
N TYR A 236 12.43 20.68 21.19
CA TYR A 236 11.95 19.84 22.28
C TYR A 236 13.12 19.10 22.96
N ASP A 237 13.24 19.24 24.28
CA ASP A 237 14.24 18.54 25.09
C ASP A 237 13.73 17.15 25.48
N ILE A 238 14.45 16.11 25.05
CA ILE A 238 14.05 14.71 25.25
C ILE A 238 14.75 14.05 26.45
N THR A 239 15.61 14.79 27.18
CA THR A 239 16.40 14.23 28.31
C THR A 239 15.55 13.83 29.51
N GLY A 240 14.35 14.41 29.64
CA GLY A 240 13.37 14.04 30.65
C GLY A 240 12.69 12.70 30.40
N LEU A 241 12.63 12.25 29.14
CA LEU A 241 11.87 11.05 28.76
C LEU A 241 12.48 9.78 29.35
N ARG A 242 11.60 8.89 29.83
CA ARG A 242 11.95 7.57 30.35
C ARG A 242 11.15 6.52 29.61
N PHE A 243 11.78 5.40 29.32
CA PHE A 243 11.19 4.35 28.49
C PHE A 243 11.21 3.04 29.25
N PHE A 244 10.04 2.43 29.39
CA PHE A 244 9.91 1.07 29.87
C PHE A 244 9.55 0.15 28.69
N ILE A 245 10.10 -1.06 28.69
CA ILE A 245 9.77 -2.07 27.68
C ILE A 245 9.26 -3.31 28.41
N SER A 246 8.01 -3.68 28.14
CA SER A 246 7.39 -4.88 28.69
C SER A 246 7.96 -6.15 28.04
N ASP A 247 7.72 -7.30 28.68
CA ASP A 247 8.09 -8.59 28.10
C ASP A 247 7.29 -8.92 26.83
N ASP A 248 6.09 -8.33 26.71
CA ASP A 248 5.23 -8.40 25.52
C ASP A 248 5.56 -7.34 24.45
N ARG A 249 6.74 -6.70 24.56
CA ARG A 249 7.30 -5.74 23.58
C ARG A 249 6.48 -4.46 23.40
N GLN A 250 5.72 -4.06 24.41
CA GLN A 250 5.11 -2.75 24.47
C GLN A 250 6.11 -1.74 25.04
N ILE A 251 6.18 -0.55 24.47
CA ILE A 251 7.05 0.53 24.94
C ILE A 251 6.17 1.60 25.60
N VAL A 252 6.40 1.82 26.90
CA VAL A 252 5.77 2.92 27.65
C VAL A 252 6.73 4.10 27.67
N ILE A 253 6.24 5.25 27.25
CA ILE A 253 6.97 6.52 27.25
C ILE A 253 6.48 7.32 28.45
N TYR A 254 7.41 7.70 29.32
CA TYR A 254 7.13 8.42 30.54
C TYR A 254 7.75 9.81 30.53
N SER A 255 6.97 10.80 30.97
CA SER A 255 7.39 12.16 31.28
C SER A 255 6.55 12.69 32.45
N ASP A 256 7.11 13.57 33.29
CA ASP A 256 6.33 14.21 34.36
C ASP A 256 5.20 15.07 33.78
N GLU A 257 5.48 15.78 32.68
CA GLU A 257 4.51 16.50 31.87
C GLU A 257 4.77 16.16 30.39
N PHE A 258 3.72 15.80 29.65
CA PHE A 258 3.80 15.56 28.21
C PHE A 258 3.43 16.82 27.43
N ASP A 259 4.46 17.57 27.02
CA ASP A 259 4.34 18.78 26.18
C ASP A 259 5.06 18.59 24.82
N MET A 260 5.02 17.38 24.28
CA MET A 260 5.62 17.05 22.99
C MET A 260 4.56 16.56 22.00
N PRO A 261 4.54 17.10 20.77
CA PRO A 261 3.73 16.55 19.68
C PRO A 261 4.09 15.09 19.42
N ILE A 262 3.12 14.30 18.95
CA ILE A 262 3.33 12.88 18.64
C ILE A 262 4.38 12.70 17.53
N GLU A 263 4.48 13.65 16.61
CA GLU A 263 5.44 13.64 15.50
C GLU A 263 6.89 13.80 15.99
N VAL A 264 7.10 14.46 17.13
CA VAL A 264 8.41 14.54 17.79
C VAL A 264 8.78 13.15 18.34
N ILE A 265 7.82 12.47 18.98
CA ILE A 265 8.00 11.11 19.48
C ILE A 265 8.30 10.14 18.34
N GLU A 266 7.51 10.16 17.27
CA GLU A 266 7.75 9.33 16.08
C GLU A 266 9.16 9.54 15.53
N LYS A 267 9.61 10.79 15.43
CA LYS A 267 10.97 11.13 14.98
C LYS A 267 12.04 10.57 15.91
N ILE A 268 11.85 10.61 17.24
CA ILE A 268 12.77 9.98 18.20
C ILE A 268 12.86 8.48 17.93
N PHE A 269 11.72 7.79 17.78
CA PHE A 269 11.72 6.36 17.53
C PHE A 269 12.35 5.99 16.19
N ILE A 270 12.07 6.75 15.12
CA ILE A 270 12.74 6.55 13.82
C ILE A 270 14.25 6.78 13.95
N ASP A 271 14.68 7.81 14.67
CA ASP A 271 16.09 8.08 14.89
C ASP A 271 16.78 6.97 15.72
N ILE A 272 16.10 6.38 16.71
CA ILE A 272 16.63 5.28 17.55
C ILE A 272 16.64 3.96 16.80
N PHE A 273 15.55 3.65 16.10
CA PHE A 273 15.28 2.31 15.59
C PHE A 273 15.47 2.17 14.08
N GLY A 274 15.17 3.21 13.32
CA GLY A 274 14.93 3.13 11.89
C GLY A 274 13.55 2.57 11.56
N GLU A 275 13.02 2.89 10.39
CA GLU A 275 11.64 2.54 10.01
C GLU A 275 11.45 1.02 9.89
N ILE A 276 12.38 0.31 9.27
CA ILE A 276 12.23 -1.14 9.06
C ILE A 276 12.21 -1.90 10.40
N ASP A 277 13.04 -1.52 11.37
CA ASP A 277 13.04 -2.17 12.69
C ASP A 277 11.71 -1.93 13.41
N LEU A 278 11.16 -0.71 13.35
CA LEU A 278 9.85 -0.40 13.95
C LEU A 278 8.74 -1.24 13.30
N MET A 279 8.67 -1.25 11.97
CA MET A 279 7.68 -2.01 11.20
C MET A 279 7.83 -3.53 11.37
N ALA A 280 9.04 -4.03 11.64
CA ALA A 280 9.30 -5.45 11.84
C ALA A 280 8.89 -5.98 13.21
N ASN A 281 8.78 -5.11 14.21
CA ASN A 281 8.46 -5.50 15.57
C ASN A 281 7.01 -5.22 15.97
N ASP A 282 6.26 -4.47 15.16
CA ASP A 282 4.85 -4.10 15.45
C ASP A 282 4.71 -3.55 16.88
N VAL A 283 5.58 -2.59 17.20
CA VAL A 283 5.73 -2.08 18.56
C VAL A 283 4.50 -1.25 18.92
N ALA A 284 3.79 -1.67 19.96
CA ALA A 284 2.73 -0.85 20.56
C ALA A 284 3.34 0.16 21.53
N PHE A 285 2.87 1.40 21.44
CA PHE A 285 3.28 2.50 22.31
C PHE A 285 2.17 2.83 23.29
N ASP A 286 2.57 3.15 24.52
CA ASP A 286 1.70 3.71 25.54
C ASP A 286 2.38 4.91 26.19
N ILE A 287 1.61 5.83 26.72
CA ILE A 287 2.10 7.05 27.36
C ILE A 287 1.71 7.00 28.84
N ALA A 288 2.64 7.38 29.71
CA ALA A 288 2.37 7.51 31.14
C ALA A 288 2.94 8.82 31.71
N ASP A 289 2.24 9.41 32.66
CA ASP A 289 2.66 10.62 33.36
C ASP A 289 2.51 10.49 34.89
N GLU A 290 2.73 11.59 35.63
CA GLU A 290 2.58 11.57 37.09
C GLU A 290 1.15 11.26 37.57
N SER A 291 0.13 11.63 36.79
CA SER A 291 -1.27 11.36 37.12
C SER A 291 -1.57 9.86 37.15
N ASP A 292 -0.93 9.06 36.30
CA ASP A 292 -1.11 7.61 36.24
C ASP A 292 -0.73 6.87 37.55
N PHE A 293 0.12 7.49 38.39
CA PHE A 293 0.54 6.94 39.68
C PHE A 293 -0.23 7.50 40.88
N THR A 294 -1.08 8.50 40.66
CA THR A 294 -1.76 9.24 41.73
C THR A 294 -3.28 9.17 41.62
N GLU A 295 -3.81 9.07 40.40
CA GLU A 295 -5.23 9.01 40.08
C GLU A 295 -5.53 7.81 39.18
N THR A 296 -6.56 7.02 39.51
CA THR A 296 -7.04 5.94 38.64
C THR A 296 -8.20 6.42 37.78
N SER A 297 -7.98 6.53 36.48
CA SER A 297 -9.01 6.80 35.46
C SER A 297 -9.11 5.64 34.46
N ASP A 298 -10.09 5.69 33.56
CA ASP A 298 -10.17 4.72 32.45
C ASP A 298 -9.05 4.90 31.42
N ASP A 299 -8.36 6.05 31.45
CA ASP A 299 -7.25 6.39 30.55
C ASP A 299 -5.87 6.00 31.11
N THR A 300 -5.80 5.47 32.34
CA THR A 300 -4.51 5.12 32.97
C THR A 300 -3.79 4.00 32.20
N CYS A 301 -2.49 4.19 31.93
CA CYS A 301 -1.64 3.16 31.33
C CYS A 301 -1.65 1.87 32.16
N ASN A 302 -2.15 0.76 31.58
CA ASN A 302 -2.33 -0.49 32.33
C ASN A 302 -1.00 -1.10 32.80
N ILE A 303 0.10 -0.85 32.09
CA ILE A 303 1.42 -1.37 32.46
C ILE A 303 1.88 -0.75 33.79
N VAL A 304 1.66 0.55 33.99
CA VAL A 304 2.15 1.21 35.21
C VAL A 304 1.41 0.73 36.46
N ARG A 305 0.18 0.24 36.33
CA ARG A 305 -0.61 -0.38 37.42
C ARG A 305 0.05 -1.64 38.00
N GLY A 306 1.02 -2.22 37.30
CA GLY A 306 1.82 -3.35 37.78
C GLY A 306 2.93 -2.98 38.77
N PHE A 307 3.16 -1.69 39.02
CA PHE A 307 4.21 -1.18 39.91
C PHE A 307 3.62 -0.60 41.19
N ASP A 308 4.33 -0.72 42.32
CA ASP A 308 3.83 -0.21 43.60
C ASP A 308 3.88 1.33 43.67
N ASN A 309 4.81 1.96 42.93
CA ASN A 309 4.99 3.42 42.87
C ASN A 309 5.82 3.84 41.64
N LYS A 310 5.79 5.14 41.35
CA LYS A 310 6.58 5.79 40.30
C LYS A 310 8.08 5.49 40.42
N GLU A 311 8.65 5.53 41.63
CA GLU A 311 10.08 5.31 41.81
C GLU A 311 10.51 3.88 41.47
N GLU A 312 9.62 2.90 41.62
CA GLU A 312 9.86 1.53 41.19
C GLU A 312 9.82 1.40 39.67
N PHE A 313 8.80 1.96 39.03
CA PHE A 313 8.69 1.99 37.56
C PHE A 313 9.91 2.68 36.92
N LEU A 314 10.30 3.85 37.43
CA LEU A 314 11.44 4.62 36.93
C LEU A 314 12.79 3.89 37.10
N ARG A 315 12.92 2.99 38.09
CA ARG A 315 14.12 2.15 38.25
C ARG A 315 14.27 1.12 37.14
N GLU A 316 13.16 0.66 36.57
CA GLU A 316 13.14 -0.29 35.46
C GLU A 316 13.27 0.39 34.09
N CYS A 317 13.00 1.70 34.03
CA CYS A 317 13.13 2.49 32.80
C CYS A 317 14.57 2.70 32.34
N VAL A 318 14.72 3.03 31.06
CA VAL A 318 15.96 3.56 30.45
C VAL A 318 15.70 4.94 29.86
N ASP A 319 16.76 5.69 29.60
CA ASP A 319 16.67 6.91 28.78
C ASP A 319 16.66 6.54 27.28
N TYR A 320 16.50 7.56 26.43
CA TYR A 320 16.48 7.38 24.98
C TYR A 320 17.81 6.80 24.42
N LYS A 321 18.94 6.97 25.13
CA LYS A 321 20.26 6.42 24.73
C LYS A 321 20.34 4.92 25.00
N GLY A 322 19.76 4.45 26.10
CA GLY A 322 19.69 3.03 26.47
C GLY A 322 18.52 2.27 25.82
N LEU A 323 17.58 2.97 25.18
CA LEU A 323 16.34 2.39 24.65
C LEU A 323 16.59 1.28 23.63
N ARG A 324 17.48 1.50 22.65
CA ARG A 324 17.77 0.51 21.60
C ARG A 324 18.35 -0.79 22.16
N ASP A 325 19.32 -0.68 23.08
CA ASP A 325 19.94 -1.84 23.72
C ASP A 325 18.94 -2.58 24.62
N ARG A 326 18.08 -1.84 25.34
CA ARG A 326 17.02 -2.44 26.15
C ARG A 326 16.02 -3.20 25.27
N ALA A 327 15.61 -2.62 24.15
CA ALA A 327 14.73 -3.27 23.17
C ALA A 327 15.33 -4.57 22.65
N TRP A 328 16.61 -4.56 22.25
CA TRP A 328 17.32 -5.76 21.85
C TRP A 328 17.31 -6.83 22.95
N SER A 329 17.59 -6.44 24.19
CA SER A 329 17.61 -7.37 25.33
C SER A 329 16.24 -8.00 25.64
N LYS A 330 15.15 -7.32 25.27
CA LYS A 330 13.76 -7.79 25.36
C LYS A 330 13.29 -8.55 24.11
N GLY A 331 14.20 -8.82 23.17
CA GLY A 331 13.95 -9.67 22.00
C GLY A 331 13.31 -8.97 20.81
N LEU A 332 13.33 -7.63 20.76
CA LEU A 332 13.03 -6.91 19.52
C LEU A 332 14.12 -7.22 18.49
N ARG A 333 13.70 -7.42 17.25
CA ARG A 333 14.58 -7.72 16.12
C ARG A 333 15.10 -6.40 15.55
N LEU A 334 16.37 -6.11 15.71
CA LEU A 334 16.98 -4.86 15.26
C LEU A 334 18.04 -5.09 14.17
N GLY A 335 18.28 -4.07 13.35
CA GLY A 335 19.20 -4.11 12.21
C GLY A 335 18.67 -4.93 11.04
N ILE A 336 17.35 -5.00 10.87
CA ILE A 336 16.72 -5.72 9.76
C ILE A 336 16.77 -4.83 8.51
N ASP A 337 17.22 -5.40 7.39
CA ASP A 337 17.10 -4.74 6.09
C ASP A 337 15.72 -4.99 5.46
N ALA A 338 15.28 -4.09 4.57
CA ALA A 338 13.99 -4.18 3.90
C ALA A 338 13.76 -5.53 3.19
N LYS A 339 14.76 -6.09 2.52
CA LYS A 339 14.64 -7.37 1.79
C LYS A 339 14.43 -8.55 2.75
N SER A 340 15.05 -8.51 3.93
CA SER A 340 14.83 -9.47 5.00
C SER A 340 13.45 -9.28 5.64
N TYR A 341 13.02 -8.03 5.86
CA TYR A 341 11.67 -7.72 6.36
C TYR A 341 10.55 -8.20 5.45
N LEU A 342 10.70 -8.07 4.12
CA LEU A 342 9.72 -8.58 3.15
C LEU A 342 9.52 -10.10 3.19
N LYS A 343 10.46 -10.85 3.77
CA LYS A 343 10.35 -12.31 3.97
C LYS A 343 9.78 -12.68 5.33
N MET A 344 9.63 -11.71 6.24
CA MET A 344 8.94 -11.96 7.50
C MET A 344 7.47 -12.17 7.22
N TYR A 345 6.94 -13.29 7.72
CA TYR A 345 5.55 -13.68 7.53
C TYR A 345 4.83 -13.79 8.87
N SER A 346 3.51 -13.61 8.82
CA SER A 346 2.59 -13.89 9.91
C SER A 346 1.73 -15.09 9.56
N GLY A 347 1.56 -15.99 10.53
CA GLY A 347 0.59 -17.08 10.42
C GLY A 347 -0.78 -16.61 10.88
N TYR A 348 -1.84 -17.13 10.26
CA TYR A 348 -3.22 -16.86 10.65
C TYR A 348 -4.07 -18.12 10.54
N GLN A 349 -5.10 -18.19 11.39
CA GLN A 349 -6.11 -19.24 11.38
C GLN A 349 -7.49 -18.61 11.32
N LEU A 350 -8.35 -19.16 10.47
CA LEU A 350 -9.71 -18.66 10.26
C LEU A 350 -10.71 -19.77 10.56
N GLN A 351 -11.90 -19.37 10.99
CA GLN A 351 -13.05 -20.26 10.96
C GLN A 351 -13.51 -20.34 9.50
N SER A 352 -13.38 -21.50 8.87
CA SER A 352 -13.93 -21.71 7.53
C SER A 352 -15.45 -21.52 7.57
N ILE A 353 -15.94 -20.59 6.75
CA ILE A 353 -17.33 -20.12 6.73
C ILE A 353 -18.13 -20.90 5.67
N ASP A 354 -17.56 -21.04 4.48
CA ASP A 354 -18.16 -21.76 3.35
C ASP A 354 -17.07 -22.52 2.60
N GLU A 355 -17.25 -23.83 2.40
CA GLU A 355 -16.23 -24.70 1.79
C GLU A 355 -16.21 -24.61 0.26
N GLU A 356 -17.27 -24.05 -0.33
CA GLU A 356 -17.41 -23.91 -1.78
C GLU A 356 -16.94 -22.53 -2.26
N GLU A 357 -16.89 -21.53 -1.39
CA GLU A 357 -16.49 -20.17 -1.72
C GLU A 357 -14.98 -19.97 -1.57
N VAL A 358 -14.37 -19.42 -2.63
CA VAL A 358 -12.93 -19.16 -2.71
C VAL A 358 -12.51 -18.21 -1.57
N ARG A 359 -11.52 -18.67 -0.79
CA ARG A 359 -10.95 -18.09 0.44
C ARG A 359 -11.83 -18.16 1.70
N GLU A 360 -13.13 -18.42 1.59
CA GLU A 360 -13.99 -18.67 2.76
C GLU A 360 -13.80 -20.10 3.31
N ASP A 361 -13.14 -20.96 2.54
CA ASP A 361 -12.75 -22.32 2.91
C ASP A 361 -11.40 -22.38 3.68
N ILE A 362 -10.66 -21.26 3.77
CA ILE A 362 -9.35 -21.19 4.43
C ILE A 362 -9.49 -21.49 5.93
N TYR A 363 -8.64 -22.38 6.44
CA TYR A 363 -8.52 -22.62 7.87
C TYR A 363 -7.14 -22.29 8.44
N THR A 364 -6.09 -22.29 7.60
CA THR A 364 -4.74 -21.91 7.99
C THR A 364 -4.01 -21.24 6.83
N GLY A 365 -3.16 -20.27 7.13
CA GLY A 365 -2.34 -19.62 6.12
C GLY A 365 -1.17 -18.84 6.70
N THR A 366 -0.26 -18.47 5.81
CA THR A 366 0.84 -17.56 6.11
C THR A 366 0.83 -16.43 5.08
N THR A 367 1.22 -15.24 5.51
CA THR A 367 1.35 -14.11 4.59
C THR A 367 2.51 -13.20 4.95
N CYS A 368 3.20 -12.70 3.92
CA CYS A 368 4.19 -11.63 4.07
C CYS A 368 3.58 -10.23 4.10
N LEU A 369 2.28 -10.06 3.80
CA LEU A 369 1.57 -8.78 3.79
C LEU A 369 0.23 -8.89 4.55
N PRO A 370 0.26 -8.92 5.89
CA PRO A 370 -0.94 -9.16 6.71
C PRO A 370 -2.04 -8.11 6.50
N SER A 371 -1.66 -6.86 6.25
CA SER A 371 -2.56 -5.73 6.04
C SER A 371 -3.47 -5.94 4.81
N LEU A 372 -2.94 -6.45 3.69
CA LEU A 372 -3.74 -6.81 2.50
C LEU A 372 -4.73 -7.95 2.78
N VAL A 373 -4.31 -8.99 3.52
CA VAL A 373 -5.20 -10.11 3.87
C VAL A 373 -6.31 -9.64 4.83
N SER A 374 -5.96 -8.83 5.83
CA SER A 374 -6.91 -8.24 6.78
C SER A 374 -7.93 -7.35 6.07
N GLU A 375 -7.49 -6.52 5.13
CA GLU A 375 -8.35 -5.67 4.30
C GLU A 375 -9.30 -6.51 3.45
N TYR A 376 -8.82 -7.59 2.82
CA TYR A 376 -9.69 -8.51 2.07
C TYR A 376 -10.75 -9.17 2.96
N ILE A 377 -10.38 -9.64 4.15
CA ILE A 377 -11.31 -10.32 5.06
C ILE A 377 -12.39 -9.36 5.55
N SER A 378 -11.99 -8.16 5.98
CA SER A 378 -12.88 -7.16 6.59
C SER A 378 -13.74 -6.39 5.60
N SER A 379 -13.37 -6.34 4.32
CA SER A 379 -14.11 -5.60 3.29
C SER A 379 -15.36 -6.31 2.78
N GLY A 380 -16.38 -5.53 2.45
CA GLY A 380 -17.53 -5.91 1.65
C GLY A 380 -17.28 -5.81 0.14
N LEU A 381 -18.28 -6.18 -0.66
CA LEU A 381 -18.17 -6.26 -2.13
C LEU A 381 -17.86 -4.92 -2.83
N PHE A 382 -18.28 -3.79 -2.24
CA PHE A 382 -18.19 -2.46 -2.82
C PHE A 382 -17.40 -1.47 -1.94
N ASP A 383 -16.69 -1.99 -0.94
CA ASP A 383 -15.94 -1.15 -0.02
C ASP A 383 -14.66 -0.63 -0.67
N LYS A 384 -14.23 0.55 -0.22
CA LYS A 384 -12.89 1.04 -0.53
C LYS A 384 -11.86 0.12 0.13
N MET A 385 -10.76 -0.12 -0.55
CA MET A 385 -9.69 -1.00 -0.06
C MET A 385 -8.37 -0.26 -0.24
N PRO A 386 -8.02 0.69 0.65
CA PRO A 386 -6.89 1.59 0.49
C PRO A 386 -5.57 0.95 0.05
N ILE A 387 -5.22 -0.23 0.60
CA ILE A 387 -3.98 -0.92 0.25
C ILE A 387 -4.07 -1.48 -1.17
N MET A 388 -5.16 -2.19 -1.48
CA MET A 388 -5.43 -2.72 -2.82
C MET A 388 -5.55 -1.62 -3.88
N ASP A 389 -6.25 -0.52 -3.57
CA ASP A 389 -6.41 0.67 -4.41
C ASP A 389 -5.04 1.32 -4.69
N ASP A 390 -4.17 1.44 -3.68
CA ASP A 390 -2.85 2.04 -3.86
C ASP A 390 -1.87 1.19 -4.67
N LEU A 391 -1.91 -0.14 -4.50
CA LEU A 391 -1.16 -1.07 -5.34
C LEU A 391 -1.57 -0.92 -6.82
N TYR A 392 -2.87 -0.89 -7.11
CA TYR A 392 -3.39 -0.76 -8.47
C TYR A 392 -3.06 0.59 -9.09
N ARG A 393 -3.21 1.69 -8.34
CA ARG A 393 -2.79 3.04 -8.74
C ARG A 393 -1.31 3.09 -9.15
N ASN A 394 -0.49 2.27 -8.51
CA ASN A 394 0.93 2.15 -8.82
C ASN A 394 1.26 1.13 -9.92
N GLY A 395 0.26 0.53 -10.57
CA GLY A 395 0.46 -0.44 -11.64
C GLY A 395 0.90 -1.81 -11.13
N VAL A 396 0.53 -2.17 -9.90
CA VAL A 396 0.83 -3.46 -9.26
C VAL A 396 -0.46 -4.26 -9.11
N ALA A 397 -0.53 -5.40 -9.79
CA ALA A 397 -1.64 -6.34 -9.68
C ALA A 397 -1.46 -7.23 -8.45
N ALA A 398 -2.38 -7.14 -7.49
CA ALA A 398 -2.40 -8.01 -6.32
C ALA A 398 -3.50 -9.07 -6.45
N GLY A 399 -3.12 -10.33 -6.30
CA GLY A 399 -4.06 -11.44 -6.39
C GLY A 399 -3.47 -12.75 -5.92
N PHE A 400 -4.17 -13.83 -6.23
CA PHE A 400 -3.79 -15.15 -5.81
C PHE A 400 -4.20 -16.19 -6.84
N PHE A 401 -3.44 -17.28 -6.89
CA PHE A 401 -3.88 -18.51 -7.54
C PHE A 401 -4.63 -19.36 -6.52
N CYS A 402 -5.73 -19.97 -6.95
CA CYS A 402 -6.43 -21.00 -6.19
C CYS A 402 -6.50 -22.29 -7.02
N PHE A 403 -6.32 -23.43 -6.37
CA PHE A 403 -6.29 -24.73 -7.06
C PHE A 403 -6.83 -25.87 -6.21
N ASP A 404 -7.48 -26.85 -6.84
CA ASP A 404 -8.02 -28.06 -6.20
C ASP A 404 -7.19 -29.28 -6.65
N ILE A 405 -6.65 -30.03 -5.69
CA ILE A 405 -5.88 -31.27 -5.92
C ILE A 405 -6.71 -32.54 -5.72
N GLY A 406 -7.99 -32.39 -5.39
CA GLY A 406 -8.96 -33.45 -5.13
C GLY A 406 -8.93 -33.89 -3.68
N ARG A 407 -9.54 -33.10 -2.78
CA ARG A 407 -9.55 -33.39 -1.33
C ARG A 407 -10.09 -34.78 -1.00
N ASP A 408 -11.02 -35.31 -1.80
CA ASP A 408 -11.61 -36.65 -1.62
C ASP A 408 -10.60 -37.80 -1.70
N LYS A 409 -9.40 -37.57 -2.27
CA LYS A 409 -8.30 -38.54 -2.29
C LYS A 409 -7.67 -38.74 -0.91
N TYR A 410 -7.92 -37.84 0.03
CA TYR A 410 -7.26 -37.79 1.32
C TYR A 410 -8.21 -38.17 2.47
N SER A 411 -7.65 -38.69 3.55
CA SER A 411 -8.40 -38.88 4.79
C SER A 411 -8.79 -37.54 5.43
N LYS A 412 -9.81 -37.52 6.30
CA LYS A 412 -10.36 -36.28 6.88
C LYS A 412 -9.34 -35.46 7.72
N ASP A 413 -8.30 -36.09 8.27
CA ASP A 413 -7.25 -35.46 9.10
C ASP A 413 -5.86 -35.53 8.44
N SER A 414 -5.81 -35.18 7.16
CA SER A 414 -4.64 -35.44 6.32
C SER A 414 -3.59 -34.32 6.38
N MET A 415 -2.55 -34.48 7.21
CA MET A 415 -1.28 -33.75 7.06
C MET A 415 -0.67 -33.93 5.65
N GLU A 416 -1.00 -35.03 4.96
CA GLU A 416 -0.56 -35.31 3.59
C GLU A 416 -1.20 -34.33 2.58
N TYR A 417 -2.45 -33.92 2.78
CA TYR A 417 -3.13 -32.93 1.94
C TYR A 417 -2.47 -31.55 2.06
N GLU A 418 -2.17 -31.12 3.29
CA GLU A 418 -1.44 -29.87 3.54
C GLU A 418 -0.06 -29.90 2.90
N PHE A 419 0.65 -31.02 3.06
CA PHE A 419 1.97 -31.22 2.46
C PHE A 419 1.93 -31.15 0.93
N ASP A 420 0.95 -31.78 0.28
CA ASP A 420 0.82 -31.78 -1.17
C ASP A 420 0.44 -30.40 -1.72
N ILE A 421 -0.42 -29.65 -1.04
CA ILE A 421 -0.70 -28.23 -1.38
C ILE A 421 0.57 -27.41 -1.30
N MET A 422 1.32 -27.53 -0.20
CA MET A 422 2.56 -26.78 -0.01
C MET A 422 3.61 -27.15 -1.06
N ASN A 423 3.73 -28.43 -1.40
CA ASN A 423 4.65 -28.92 -2.41
C ASN A 423 4.29 -28.40 -3.81
N LEU A 424 3.01 -28.49 -4.20
CA LEU A 424 2.55 -27.98 -5.50
C LEU A 424 2.73 -26.46 -5.59
N ARG A 425 2.46 -25.72 -4.51
CA ARG A 425 2.71 -24.27 -4.41
C ARG A 425 4.19 -23.92 -4.61
N ASN A 426 5.10 -24.63 -3.95
CA ASN A 426 6.54 -24.39 -4.09
C ASN A 426 7.01 -24.68 -5.53
N GLN A 427 6.53 -25.76 -6.14
CA GLN A 427 6.84 -26.10 -7.53
C GLN A 427 6.30 -25.06 -8.52
N LEU A 428 5.09 -24.52 -8.28
CA LEU A 428 4.50 -23.44 -9.06
C LEU A 428 5.38 -22.17 -8.98
N MET A 429 5.80 -21.78 -7.77
CA MET A 429 6.71 -20.64 -7.57
C MET A 429 8.03 -20.83 -8.34
N GLU A 430 8.66 -22.00 -8.22
CA GLU A 430 9.89 -22.31 -8.94
C GLU A 430 9.71 -22.27 -10.47
N TYR A 431 8.58 -22.79 -10.97
CA TYR A 431 8.27 -22.79 -12.39
C TYR A 431 8.10 -21.37 -12.93
N ILE A 432 7.30 -20.52 -12.27
CA ILE A 432 7.10 -19.12 -12.64
C ILE A 432 8.45 -18.37 -12.61
N MET A 433 9.23 -18.54 -11.55
CA MET A 433 10.55 -17.89 -11.41
C MET A 433 11.53 -18.32 -12.50
N LYS A 434 11.50 -19.59 -12.91
CA LYS A 434 12.31 -20.08 -14.04
C LYS A 434 11.91 -19.38 -15.33
N LYS A 435 10.61 -19.28 -15.65
CA LYS A 435 10.10 -18.62 -16.85
C LYS A 435 10.45 -17.13 -16.89
N LEU A 436 10.32 -16.43 -15.76
CA LEU A 436 10.72 -15.03 -15.65
C LEU A 436 12.23 -14.84 -15.78
N ARG A 437 13.04 -15.79 -15.27
CA ARG A 437 14.50 -15.76 -15.43
C ARG A 437 14.94 -15.87 -16.87
N GLU A 438 14.31 -16.75 -17.65
CA GLU A 438 14.56 -16.89 -19.10
C GLU A 438 14.33 -15.57 -19.86
N LYS A 439 13.47 -14.68 -19.32
CA LYS A 439 13.16 -13.36 -19.87
C LYS A 439 13.91 -12.20 -19.23
N GLY A 440 14.73 -12.44 -18.20
CA GLY A 440 15.39 -11.38 -17.43
C GLY A 440 14.41 -10.53 -16.58
N ARG A 441 13.26 -11.09 -16.20
CA ARG A 441 12.16 -10.39 -15.50
C ARG A 441 11.88 -10.97 -14.10
N ILE A 442 12.89 -11.53 -13.43
CA ILE A 442 12.74 -12.24 -12.14
C ILE A 442 12.15 -11.39 -11.01
N HIS A 443 12.23 -10.06 -11.11
CA HIS A 443 11.74 -9.14 -10.09
C HIS A 443 10.28 -8.71 -10.31
N ASP A 444 9.67 -9.09 -11.42
CA ASP A 444 8.32 -8.65 -11.78
C ASP A 444 7.20 -9.28 -10.94
N ILE A 445 7.54 -10.21 -10.05
CA ILE A 445 6.62 -10.83 -9.11
C ILE A 445 7.23 -10.87 -7.71
N ALA A 446 6.39 -10.67 -6.69
CA ALA A 446 6.68 -11.02 -5.31
C ALA A 446 5.61 -12.00 -4.82
N PHE A 447 6.03 -13.17 -4.32
CA PHE A 447 5.13 -14.09 -3.65
C PHE A 447 4.91 -13.67 -2.20
N LEU A 448 3.67 -13.72 -1.75
CA LEU A 448 3.24 -13.29 -0.43
C LEU A 448 2.93 -14.47 0.49
N GLU A 449 3.48 -15.66 0.21
CA GLU A 449 3.09 -16.95 0.77
C GLU A 449 1.69 -17.39 0.30
N GLY A 450 0.87 -17.98 1.16
CA GLY A 450 -0.44 -18.48 0.77
C GLY A 450 -1.08 -19.30 1.86
N ALA A 451 -2.21 -19.91 1.53
CA ALA A 451 -3.09 -20.56 2.49
C ALA A 451 -3.49 -21.96 2.06
N THR A 452 -3.99 -22.71 3.04
CA THR A 452 -4.64 -23.99 2.84
C THR A 452 -6.09 -23.86 3.29
N GLY A 453 -6.98 -24.12 2.34
CA GLY A 453 -8.40 -24.24 2.59
C GLY A 453 -8.87 -25.68 2.56
N LYS A 454 -10.12 -25.84 2.94
CA LYS A 454 -10.80 -27.13 2.97
C LYS A 454 -10.93 -27.74 1.58
N ARG A 455 -11.02 -26.94 0.53
CA ARG A 455 -11.11 -27.42 -0.85
C ARG A 455 -9.91 -26.97 -1.68
N TYR A 456 -9.42 -25.76 -1.46
CA TYR A 456 -8.43 -25.14 -2.32
C TYR A 456 -7.09 -24.91 -1.61
N GLY A 457 -6.00 -25.00 -2.37
CA GLY A 457 -4.72 -24.41 -2.04
C GLY A 457 -4.57 -23.01 -2.64
N TYR A 458 -3.82 -22.14 -1.97
CA TYR A 458 -3.66 -20.74 -2.37
C TYR A 458 -2.19 -20.33 -2.46
N LEU A 459 -1.87 -19.51 -3.47
CA LEU A 459 -0.59 -18.81 -3.62
C LEU A 459 -0.86 -17.33 -3.88
N ASP A 460 -0.52 -16.49 -2.91
CA ASP A 460 -0.76 -15.05 -2.93
C ASP A 460 0.46 -14.33 -3.53
N PHE A 461 0.24 -13.23 -4.28
CA PHE A 461 1.32 -12.52 -4.95
C PHE A 461 1.00 -11.05 -5.28
N LEU A 462 2.07 -10.30 -5.55
CA LEU A 462 2.06 -9.00 -6.23
C LEU A 462 2.78 -9.13 -7.57
N ILE A 463 2.19 -8.60 -8.64
CA ILE A 463 2.75 -8.56 -9.99
C ILE A 463 3.03 -7.11 -10.38
N PHE A 464 4.31 -6.77 -10.52
CA PHE A 464 4.79 -5.46 -10.95
C PHE A 464 4.88 -5.35 -12.48
N GLY A 465 4.96 -6.49 -13.19
CA GLY A 465 5.12 -6.57 -14.63
C GLY A 465 4.93 -7.98 -15.17
N SER A 466 5.02 -8.14 -16.49
CA SER A 466 4.96 -9.47 -17.12
C SER A 466 3.71 -10.30 -16.80
N PHE A 467 2.56 -9.65 -16.53
CA PHE A 467 1.32 -10.28 -16.10
C PHE A 467 0.93 -11.49 -16.97
N MET A 468 0.83 -11.31 -18.29
CA MET A 468 0.48 -12.40 -19.21
C MET A 468 1.49 -13.55 -19.19
N ASP A 469 2.78 -13.28 -18.99
CA ASP A 469 3.80 -14.33 -18.92
C ASP A 469 3.65 -15.17 -17.64
N ILE A 470 3.27 -14.53 -16.54
CA ILE A 470 3.02 -15.19 -15.25
C ILE A 470 1.74 -16.03 -15.34
N MET A 471 0.65 -15.47 -15.89
CA MET A 471 -0.61 -16.19 -16.08
C MET A 471 -0.44 -17.40 -17.00
N ASN A 472 0.27 -17.25 -18.12
CA ASN A 472 0.58 -18.36 -19.02
C ASN A 472 1.47 -19.42 -18.35
N ALA A 473 2.47 -19.01 -17.56
CA ALA A 473 3.31 -19.95 -16.82
C ALA A 473 2.53 -20.76 -15.78
N ALA A 474 1.59 -20.11 -15.07
CA ALA A 474 0.70 -20.78 -14.13
C ALA A 474 -0.26 -21.76 -14.85
N TYR A 475 -0.89 -21.32 -15.94
CA TYR A 475 -1.73 -22.18 -16.79
C TYR A 475 -0.96 -23.43 -17.27
N ASP A 476 0.22 -23.25 -17.84
CA ASP A 476 1.07 -24.33 -18.33
C ASP A 476 1.43 -25.30 -17.20
N PHE A 477 1.80 -24.78 -16.03
CA PHE A 477 2.13 -25.58 -14.86
C PHE A 477 0.95 -26.43 -14.39
N PHE A 478 -0.23 -25.83 -14.18
CA PHE A 478 -1.40 -26.56 -13.69
C PHE A 478 -1.86 -27.63 -14.69
N LYS A 479 -1.81 -27.33 -15.99
CA LYS A 479 -2.13 -28.29 -17.04
C LYS A 479 -1.14 -29.47 -17.09
N MET A 480 0.16 -29.20 -16.94
CA MET A 480 1.19 -30.26 -16.93
C MET A 480 1.09 -31.18 -15.71
N ASN A 481 0.52 -30.69 -14.60
CA ASN A 481 0.34 -31.44 -13.36
C ASN A 481 -1.07 -32.04 -13.20
N GLU A 482 -1.92 -31.97 -14.24
CA GLU A 482 -3.26 -32.57 -14.24
C GLU A 482 -4.11 -32.13 -13.01
N VAL A 483 -4.04 -30.84 -12.68
CA VAL A 483 -4.80 -30.26 -11.57
C VAL A 483 -6.27 -30.13 -11.96
N LEU A 484 -7.18 -30.57 -11.08
CA LEU A 484 -8.63 -30.67 -11.35
C LEU A 484 -9.26 -29.31 -11.64
N PHE A 485 -8.84 -28.31 -10.89
CA PHE A 485 -9.31 -26.94 -11.00
C PHE A 485 -8.17 -26.01 -10.63
N ALA A 486 -7.96 -24.97 -11.42
CA ALA A 486 -7.12 -23.86 -11.02
C ALA A 486 -7.58 -22.57 -11.69
N GLY A 487 -7.38 -21.46 -10.98
CA GLY A 487 -7.70 -20.14 -11.50
C GLY A 487 -6.94 -19.03 -10.77
N TYR A 488 -7.12 -17.83 -11.29
CA TYR A 488 -6.62 -16.59 -10.75
C TYR A 488 -7.79 -15.73 -10.26
N LYS A 489 -7.61 -15.08 -9.11
CA LYS A 489 -8.55 -14.07 -8.60
C LYS A 489 -7.78 -12.94 -7.92
N THR A 490 -8.34 -11.74 -7.94
CA THR A 490 -7.74 -10.56 -7.29
C THR A 490 -8.09 -10.51 -5.81
N PHE A 491 -7.38 -9.71 -5.03
CA PHE A 491 -7.77 -9.38 -3.65
C PHE A 491 -8.99 -8.44 -3.57
N ARG A 492 -10.03 -8.70 -4.37
CA ARG A 492 -11.36 -8.09 -4.23
C ARG A 492 -12.43 -9.17 -4.29
N LYS A 493 -13.30 -9.23 -3.28
CA LYS A 493 -14.36 -10.26 -3.19
C LYS A 493 -15.27 -10.28 -4.43
N ILE A 494 -15.59 -9.10 -4.96
CA ILE A 494 -16.45 -8.93 -6.15
C ILE A 494 -15.79 -9.38 -7.47
N SER A 495 -14.47 -9.56 -7.49
CA SER A 495 -13.79 -10.03 -8.71
C SER A 495 -14.21 -11.44 -9.08
N LYS A 496 -14.31 -11.68 -10.38
CA LYS A 496 -14.57 -13.00 -10.96
C LYS A 496 -13.27 -13.80 -10.97
N ILE A 497 -13.40 -15.11 -10.85
CA ILE A 497 -12.29 -16.02 -11.06
C ILE A 497 -12.00 -16.16 -12.56
N ILE A 498 -10.74 -16.03 -12.94
CA ILE A 498 -10.25 -16.35 -14.28
C ILE A 498 -9.75 -17.78 -14.26
N MET A 499 -10.52 -18.66 -14.89
CA MET A 499 -10.25 -20.10 -14.92
C MET A 499 -9.08 -20.44 -15.84
N PHE A 500 -8.19 -21.31 -15.36
CA PHE A 500 -7.10 -21.89 -16.14
C PHE A 500 -7.42 -23.32 -16.58
N VAL A 501 -7.85 -24.15 -15.63
CA VAL A 501 -8.23 -25.56 -15.87
C VAL A 501 -9.47 -25.89 -15.06
N GLU A 502 -10.34 -26.71 -15.64
CA GLU A 502 -11.58 -27.22 -15.04
C GLU A 502 -11.87 -28.57 -15.72
N GLU A 503 -12.04 -29.64 -14.93
CA GLU A 503 -12.43 -30.98 -15.41
C GLU A 503 -13.94 -31.19 -15.53
#